data_AF-A0A8B8C5R8-F1
#
_entry.id   AF-A0A8B8C5R8-F1
#
_cell.length_a   1.000
_cell.length_b   1.000
_cell.length_c   1.000
_cell.angle_alpha   90.00
_cell.angle_beta   90.00
_cell.angle_gamma   90.00
#
_symmetry.space_group_name_H-M   'P 1'
#
loop_
_entity.id
_entity.type
_entity.pdbx_description
1 polymer ?
#
loop_
_entity_poly.entity_id
_entity_poly.type
_entity_poly.pdbx_seq_one_letter_code
_entity_poly.pdbx_strand_id
1 'polypeptide(L)'
;MDLSTLMKSVVGHSPYPKKKHNSEARGDCCDKCHCDLPRSKETRPPSKYKEGRDSYIASSPPADVKNVAEALASPTKTRVSVRGKIVQEEATRYVTVKNEDNVKVKNIYLEDTTKKCKIALWRDLADQPIRPGDYVEVSDCITNTFRNEVSLSTTSKTAITKTKCPEETVTWEIESVCIEESKATMLLKDDRVVTAPVKSLLEAFPECMEEDLQQYLVSMCNPTMVVKCTFKGSDLLSMKF
;
A
#
# COMPACT_ATOMS: atom_id res chain seq x y z
N MET A 1 17.50 -47.64 -8.15
CA MET A 1 18.68 -46.86 -8.58
C MET A 1 18.52 -45.49 -7.95
N ASP A 2 19.32 -45.25 -6.93
CA ASP A 2 19.18 -44.15 -5.97
C ASP A 2 20.03 -42.95 -6.39
N LEU A 3 19.46 -41.76 -6.31
CA LEU A 3 19.96 -40.48 -6.83
C LEU A 3 20.63 -39.68 -5.71
N SER A 4 21.61 -40.28 -5.03
CA SER A 4 22.51 -39.57 -4.12
C SER A 4 23.83 -39.29 -4.83
N THR A 5 23.97 -38.13 -5.49
CA THR A 5 25.21 -37.34 -5.70
C THR A 5 25.02 -36.41 -6.90
N LEU A 6 24.70 -35.14 -6.65
CA LEU A 6 25.29 -34.00 -7.36
C LEU A 6 24.82 -32.71 -6.68
N MET A 7 25.63 -32.14 -5.79
CA MET A 7 25.76 -30.69 -5.59
C MET A 7 26.96 -30.44 -4.65
N LYS A 8 28.16 -30.39 -5.26
CA LYS A 8 29.31 -29.70 -4.69
C LYS A 8 29.34 -28.28 -5.26
N SER A 9 29.46 -27.31 -4.36
CA SER A 9 30.19 -26.04 -4.54
C SER A 9 29.65 -24.99 -5.52
N VAL A 10 29.05 -23.93 -4.97
CA VAL A 10 29.49 -22.54 -5.21
C VAL A 10 29.44 -21.78 -3.88
N VAL A 11 30.60 -21.56 -3.30
CA VAL A 11 30.82 -20.81 -2.06
C VAL A 11 30.94 -19.32 -2.41
N GLY A 12 29.88 -18.53 -2.19
CA GLY A 12 29.94 -17.08 -2.24
C GLY A 12 30.38 -16.52 -0.89
N HIS A 13 31.59 -15.95 -0.84
CA HIS A 13 32.18 -15.35 0.36
C HIS A 13 31.40 -14.09 0.80
N SER A 14 31.10 -14.00 2.10
CA SER A 14 30.56 -12.79 2.74
C SER A 14 31.69 -11.78 3.02
N PRO A 15 31.54 -10.49 2.67
CA PRO A 15 32.61 -9.49 2.73
C PRO A 15 32.81 -8.84 4.11
N TYR A 16 32.28 -9.42 5.21
CA TYR A 16 32.41 -8.82 6.55
C TYR A 16 33.55 -9.46 7.37
N PRO A 17 34.55 -8.68 7.84
CA PRO A 17 35.62 -9.21 8.67
C PRO A 17 35.12 -9.61 10.06
N LYS A 18 35.33 -10.89 10.43
CA LYS A 18 35.04 -11.42 11.76
C LYS A 18 36.04 -10.84 12.78
N LYS A 19 35.56 -10.02 13.72
CA LYS A 19 36.35 -9.58 14.88
C LYS A 19 36.57 -10.77 15.83
N LYS A 20 37.84 -11.16 16.02
CA LYS A 20 38.27 -12.11 17.06
C LYS A 20 38.22 -11.40 18.42
N HIS A 21 37.50 -11.97 19.38
CA HIS A 21 37.67 -11.64 20.79
C HIS A 21 39.00 -12.26 21.24
N ASN A 22 39.98 -11.41 21.60
CA ASN A 22 41.19 -11.86 22.27
C ASN A 22 40.97 -11.73 23.77
N SER A 23 41.02 -12.86 24.48
CA SER A 23 41.05 -12.93 25.93
C SER A 23 42.51 -13.13 26.35
N GLU A 24 43.18 -12.09 26.84
CA GLU A 24 44.48 -12.28 27.49
C GLU A 24 44.86 -11.14 28.44
N ALA A 25 45.48 -11.58 29.54
CA ALA A 25 46.41 -10.88 30.41
C ALA A 25 45.91 -9.69 31.26
N ARG A 26 45.57 -10.02 32.52
CA ARG A 26 45.74 -9.11 33.66
C ARG A 26 47.24 -8.94 33.89
N GLY A 27 47.75 -7.74 33.60
CA GLY A 27 49.09 -7.31 34.01
C GLY A 27 49.09 -6.77 35.43
N ASP A 28 50.18 -7.10 36.14
CA ASP A 28 50.60 -6.57 37.43
C ASP A 28 50.47 -5.05 37.55
N CYS A 29 50.06 -4.58 38.73
CA CYS A 29 50.42 -3.24 39.18
C CYS A 29 50.53 -3.16 40.71
N CYS A 30 51.78 -3.33 41.15
CA CYS A 30 52.50 -2.66 42.24
C CYS A 30 51.87 -2.51 43.64
N ASP A 31 52.48 -3.23 44.58
CA ASP A 31 52.59 -2.92 46.00
C ASP A 31 53.09 -1.50 46.24
N LYS A 32 52.20 -0.59 46.64
CA LYS A 32 52.40 0.53 47.60
C LYS A 32 51.33 1.60 47.39
N CYS A 33 50.18 1.42 48.02
CA CYS A 33 49.34 2.52 48.53
C CYS A 33 48.44 1.95 49.62
N HIS A 34 48.81 2.20 50.88
CA HIS A 34 47.92 2.06 52.02
C HIS A 34 46.81 3.11 51.89
N CYS A 35 45.60 2.67 51.55
CA CYS A 35 44.38 3.43 51.81
C CYS A 35 43.25 2.45 52.14
N ASP A 36 43.23 2.00 53.39
CA ASP A 36 42.06 1.42 54.03
C ASP A 36 40.94 2.46 54.08
N LEU A 37 40.03 2.40 53.11
CA LEU A 37 38.70 2.99 53.23
C LEU A 37 37.67 1.94 52.82
N PRO A 38 36.73 1.55 53.70
CA PRO A 38 35.70 0.60 53.34
C PRO A 38 34.84 1.21 52.23
N ARG A 39 34.75 0.51 51.10
CA ARG A 39 33.87 0.86 49.98
C ARG A 39 32.43 0.78 50.48
N SER A 40 31.89 1.91 50.91
CA SER A 40 30.48 2.03 51.30
C SER A 40 29.63 1.54 50.14
N LYS A 41 28.78 0.55 50.41
CA LYS A 41 27.68 0.20 49.52
C LYS A 41 26.70 1.37 49.57
N GLU A 42 26.92 2.39 48.75
CA GLU A 42 25.90 3.37 48.46
C GLU A 42 24.77 2.65 47.73
N THR A 43 23.79 2.20 48.51
CA THR A 43 22.48 1.81 47.99
C THR A 43 21.92 3.05 47.30
N ARG A 44 21.86 2.99 45.97
CA ARG A 44 21.20 3.99 45.14
C ARG A 44 19.80 4.23 45.74
N PRO A 45 19.44 5.47 46.13
CA PRO A 45 18.15 5.71 46.75
C PRO A 45 17.04 5.25 45.79
N PRO A 46 15.95 4.65 46.29
CA PRO A 46 14.86 4.20 45.44
C PRO A 46 14.38 5.40 44.62
N SER A 47 14.42 5.26 43.29
CA SER A 47 13.92 6.30 42.40
C SER A 47 12.47 6.56 42.78
N LYS A 48 12.16 7.79 43.20
CA LYS A 48 10.78 8.22 43.38
C LYS A 48 10.10 8.12 42.03
N TYR A 49 9.42 7.00 41.79
CA TYR A 49 8.50 6.84 40.68
C TYR A 49 7.44 7.92 40.90
N LYS A 50 7.42 8.93 40.03
CA LYS A 50 6.32 9.89 40.01
C LYS A 50 5.10 9.14 39.50
N GLU A 51 4.30 8.62 40.43
CA GLU A 51 2.87 8.40 40.20
C GLU A 51 2.28 9.71 39.69
N GLY A 52 1.55 9.64 38.57
CA GLY A 52 0.96 10.82 37.93
C GLY A 52 1.55 11.12 36.55
N ARG A 53 1.34 10.21 35.60
CA ARG A 53 1.20 10.55 34.17
C ARG A 53 0.27 9.57 33.47
N ASP A 54 -0.94 9.43 34.01
CA ASP A 54 -2.11 9.05 33.20
C ASP A 54 -2.55 10.25 32.36
N SER A 55 -1.59 10.83 31.62
CA SER A 55 -1.91 11.78 30.56
C SER A 55 -2.18 10.94 29.34
N TYR A 56 -3.46 10.68 29.08
CA TYR A 56 -4.03 10.33 27.78
C TYR A 56 -2.95 10.21 26.70
N ILE A 57 -2.51 8.99 26.38
CA ILE A 57 -1.87 8.75 25.10
C ILE A 57 -3.01 8.98 24.10
N ALA A 58 -3.23 10.23 23.73
CA ALA A 58 -4.03 10.57 22.58
C ALA A 58 -3.31 9.88 21.42
N SER A 59 -3.82 8.69 21.06
CA SER A 59 -3.38 8.00 19.87
C SER A 59 -3.45 9.02 18.76
N SER A 60 -2.29 9.36 18.18
CA SER A 60 -2.25 10.28 17.04
C SER A 60 -3.36 9.89 16.08
N PRO A 61 -4.14 10.85 15.57
CA PRO A 61 -5.30 10.54 14.74
C PRO A 61 -4.89 9.58 13.62
N PRO A 62 -5.81 8.68 13.21
CA PRO A 62 -5.59 7.81 12.06
C PRO A 62 -5.12 8.65 10.87
N ALA A 63 -4.19 8.12 10.07
CA ALA A 63 -3.74 8.84 8.88
C ALA A 63 -4.90 9.02 7.89
N ASP A 64 -4.96 10.20 7.27
CA ASP A 64 -5.96 10.49 6.25
C ASP A 64 -5.89 9.48 5.09
N VAL A 65 -7.06 9.11 4.58
CA VAL A 65 -7.19 8.22 3.43
C VAL A 65 -6.84 8.98 2.16
N LYS A 66 -5.86 8.46 1.43
CA LYS A 66 -5.36 9.00 0.16
C LYS A 66 -5.57 8.01 -0.98
N ASN A 67 -5.58 8.52 -2.20
CA ASN A 67 -5.56 7.68 -3.40
C ASN A 67 -4.21 6.99 -3.53
N VAL A 68 -4.18 5.86 -4.25
CA VAL A 68 -2.96 5.04 -4.35
C VAL A 68 -1.79 5.82 -4.97
N ALA A 69 -2.03 6.61 -6.02
CA ALA A 69 -0.98 7.43 -6.62
C ALA A 69 -0.37 8.46 -5.65
N GLU A 70 -1.20 9.11 -4.83
CA GLU A 70 -0.75 10.11 -3.85
C GLU A 70 0.00 9.47 -2.68
N ALA A 71 -0.44 8.28 -2.27
CA ALA A 71 0.25 7.49 -1.25
C ALA A 71 1.66 7.09 -1.72
N LEU A 72 1.80 6.68 -2.99
CA LEU A 72 3.10 6.34 -3.58
C LEU A 72 3.99 7.56 -3.86
N ALA A 73 3.40 8.73 -4.10
CA ALA A 73 4.14 9.99 -4.25
C ALA A 73 4.60 10.59 -2.91
N SER A 74 4.06 10.10 -1.79
CA SER A 74 4.42 10.59 -0.47
C SER A 74 5.88 10.27 -0.13
N PRO A 75 6.56 11.11 0.68
CA PRO A 75 7.94 10.86 1.11
C PRO A 75 8.09 9.49 1.78
N THR A 76 9.32 8.98 1.84
CA THR A 76 9.59 7.70 2.50
C THR A 76 9.37 7.83 4.02
N LYS A 77 8.84 6.78 4.65
CA LYS A 77 8.50 6.71 6.09
C LYS A 77 7.32 7.60 6.52
N THR A 78 6.41 7.92 5.61
CA THR A 78 5.19 8.66 5.90
C THR A 78 4.02 7.71 6.18
N ARG A 79 3.18 8.05 7.15
CA ARG A 79 1.92 7.32 7.42
C ARG A 79 0.87 7.72 6.39
N VAL A 80 0.28 6.73 5.74
CA VAL A 80 -0.76 6.89 4.72
C VAL A 80 -1.81 5.79 4.88
N SER A 81 -3.07 6.13 4.65
CA SER A 81 -4.15 5.16 4.54
C SER A 81 -4.58 5.08 3.08
N VAL A 82 -4.88 3.88 2.57
CA VAL A 82 -5.27 3.67 1.16
C VAL A 82 -6.50 2.81 1.06
N ARG A 83 -7.28 3.01 -0.01
CA ARG A 83 -8.45 2.20 -0.35
C ARG A 83 -8.31 1.66 -1.77
N GLY A 84 -8.82 0.46 -2.01
CA GLY A 84 -8.83 -0.12 -3.34
C GLY A 84 -9.22 -1.60 -3.38
N LYS A 85 -9.24 -2.15 -4.59
CA LYS A 85 -9.56 -3.54 -4.86
C LYS A 85 -8.29 -4.39 -4.79
N ILE A 86 -8.35 -5.52 -4.11
CA ILE A 86 -7.25 -6.49 -4.13
C ILE A 86 -7.24 -7.18 -5.49
N VAL A 87 -6.14 -7.01 -6.24
CA VAL A 87 -5.98 -7.64 -7.57
C VAL A 87 -5.18 -8.92 -7.50
N GLN A 88 -4.27 -9.03 -6.53
CA GLN A 88 -3.40 -10.18 -6.40
C GLN A 88 -2.96 -10.36 -4.94
N GLU A 89 -2.77 -11.61 -4.56
CA GLU A 89 -2.28 -12.03 -3.26
C GLU A 89 -1.11 -13.00 -3.46
N GLU A 90 -0.01 -12.81 -2.73
CA GLU A 90 1.11 -13.75 -2.72
C GLU A 90 1.00 -14.73 -1.54
N ALA A 91 1.72 -15.85 -1.64
CA ALA A 91 1.83 -16.81 -0.55
C ALA A 91 2.55 -16.19 0.67
N THR A 92 2.09 -16.56 1.87
CA THR A 92 2.75 -16.15 3.11
C THR A 92 4.15 -16.75 3.20
N ARG A 93 5.14 -15.90 3.46
CA ARG A 93 6.54 -16.26 3.69
C ARG A 93 6.94 -15.96 5.13
N TYR A 94 8.05 -16.58 5.55
CA TYR A 94 8.60 -16.41 6.89
C TYR A 94 9.96 -15.71 6.80
N VAL A 95 10.21 -14.75 7.69
CA VAL A 95 11.48 -14.01 7.78
C VAL A 95 11.96 -13.96 9.23
N THR A 96 13.27 -13.97 9.44
CA THR A 96 13.86 -13.73 10.75
C THR A 96 14.03 -12.23 10.96
N VAL A 97 13.43 -11.69 12.02
CA VAL A 97 13.59 -10.32 12.49
C VAL A 97 14.42 -10.35 13.77
N LYS A 98 15.05 -9.24 14.16
CA LYS A 98 15.91 -9.19 15.35
C LYS A 98 15.21 -9.78 16.59
N ASN A 99 15.77 -10.87 17.12
CA ASN A 99 15.28 -11.64 18.28
C ASN A 99 13.97 -12.42 18.07
N GLU A 100 13.47 -12.53 16.84
CA GLU A 100 12.24 -13.25 16.51
C GLU A 100 12.41 -14.01 15.19
N ASP A 101 12.49 -15.33 15.27
CA ASP A 101 12.50 -16.21 14.10
C ASP A 101 11.07 -16.47 13.61
N ASN A 102 10.92 -16.74 12.31
CA ASN A 102 9.65 -17.12 11.67
C ASN A 102 8.53 -16.04 11.75
N VAL A 103 8.87 -14.77 11.55
CA VAL A 103 7.87 -13.70 11.40
C VAL A 103 7.17 -13.86 10.05
N LYS A 104 5.85 -13.96 10.08
CA LYS A 104 5.02 -14.04 8.86
C LYS A 104 5.00 -12.71 8.12
N VAL A 105 5.16 -12.80 6.80
CA VAL A 105 5.01 -11.69 5.87
C VAL A 105 4.21 -12.15 4.66
N LYS A 106 3.26 -11.35 4.23
CA LYS A 106 2.47 -11.62 3.02
C LYS A 106 2.35 -10.35 2.20
N ASN A 107 2.60 -10.43 0.90
CA ASN A 107 2.42 -9.28 0.02
C ASN A 107 1.07 -9.37 -0.66
N ILE A 108 0.37 -8.25 -0.70
CA ILE A 108 -0.84 -8.08 -1.49
C ILE A 108 -0.65 -6.93 -2.46
N TYR A 109 -1.43 -6.96 -3.53
CA TYR A 109 -1.50 -5.90 -4.50
C TYR A 109 -2.89 -5.30 -4.48
N LEU A 110 -2.93 -4.00 -4.19
CA LEU A 110 -4.14 -3.21 -4.14
C LEU A 110 -4.12 -2.26 -5.34
N GLU A 111 -5.24 -2.18 -6.04
CA GLU A 111 -5.42 -1.33 -7.21
C GLU A 111 -6.61 -0.40 -7.00
N ASP A 112 -6.41 0.83 -7.41
CA ASP A 112 -7.40 1.88 -7.45
C ASP A 112 -7.44 2.50 -8.85
N THR A 113 -8.39 3.39 -9.12
CA THR A 113 -8.51 4.11 -10.41
C THR A 113 -7.24 4.84 -10.82
N THR A 114 -6.41 5.20 -9.82
CA THR A 114 -5.16 5.93 -10.03
C THR A 114 -3.98 5.04 -10.40
N LYS A 115 -3.64 4.05 -9.56
CA LYS A 115 -2.48 3.14 -9.71
C LYS A 115 -2.66 1.84 -8.92
N LYS A 116 -1.80 0.87 -9.22
CA LYS A 116 -1.56 -0.34 -8.42
C LYS A 116 -0.42 -0.12 -7.42
N CYS A 117 -0.57 -0.60 -6.18
CA CYS A 117 0.46 -0.60 -5.15
C CYS A 117 0.67 -1.98 -4.52
N LYS A 118 1.88 -2.18 -4.00
CA LYS A 118 2.26 -3.35 -3.23
C LYS A 118 2.20 -3.03 -1.74
N ILE A 119 1.53 -3.89 -0.96
CA ILE A 119 1.42 -3.76 0.49
C ILE A 119 1.98 -5.02 1.17
N ALA A 120 2.95 -4.84 2.06
CA ALA A 120 3.52 -5.91 2.87
C ALA A 120 2.79 -6.00 4.23
N LEU A 121 2.05 -7.08 4.43
CA LEU A 121 1.35 -7.44 5.66
C LEU A 121 2.28 -8.22 6.57
N TRP A 122 2.34 -7.83 7.84
CA TRP A 122 3.23 -8.45 8.84
C TRP A 122 2.43 -9.14 9.95
N ARG A 123 2.97 -10.25 10.47
CA ARG A 123 2.42 -10.99 11.63
C ARG A 123 0.95 -11.38 11.39
N ASP A 124 0.06 -11.07 12.33
CA ASP A 124 -1.35 -11.43 12.30
C ASP A 124 -2.09 -10.84 11.09
N LEU A 125 -1.60 -9.71 10.56
CA LEU A 125 -2.16 -9.11 9.34
C LEU A 125 -1.92 -9.99 8.11
N ALA A 126 -0.89 -10.85 8.11
CA ALA A 126 -0.62 -11.77 7.02
C ALA A 126 -1.65 -12.92 6.94
N ASP A 127 -2.30 -13.26 8.04
CA ASP A 127 -3.32 -14.33 8.10
C ASP A 127 -4.75 -13.79 7.87
N GLN A 128 -4.91 -12.49 7.59
CA GLN A 128 -6.22 -11.89 7.33
C GLN A 128 -6.92 -12.56 6.12
N PRO A 129 -8.23 -12.83 6.20
CA PRO A 129 -8.98 -13.53 5.14
C PRO A 129 -9.38 -12.58 4.00
N ILE A 130 -8.40 -11.95 3.38
CA ILE A 130 -8.55 -11.11 2.18
C ILE A 130 -8.35 -11.97 0.93
N ARG A 131 -9.11 -11.67 -0.13
CA ARG A 131 -9.01 -12.38 -1.40
C ARG A 131 -8.95 -11.40 -2.57
N PRO A 132 -8.35 -11.80 -3.71
CA PRO A 132 -8.51 -11.06 -4.95
C PRO A 132 -10.00 -10.83 -5.26
N GLY A 133 -10.35 -9.58 -5.59
CA GLY A 133 -11.72 -9.12 -5.79
C GLY A 133 -12.32 -8.34 -4.61
N ASP A 134 -11.80 -8.52 -3.39
CA ASP A 134 -12.26 -7.77 -2.22
C ASP A 134 -11.87 -6.29 -2.33
N TYR A 135 -12.78 -5.39 -1.96
CA TYR A 135 -12.46 -3.98 -1.78
C TYR A 135 -12.16 -3.71 -0.31
N VAL A 136 -11.01 -3.12 -0.02
CA VAL A 136 -10.52 -2.92 1.35
C VAL A 136 -9.98 -1.52 1.55
N GLU A 137 -10.11 -1.04 2.77
CA GLU A 137 -9.38 0.10 3.30
C GLU A 137 -8.27 -0.41 4.21
N VAL A 138 -7.04 0.02 3.95
CA VAL A 138 -5.87 -0.29 4.76
C VAL A 138 -5.39 1.00 5.40
N SER A 139 -5.58 1.11 6.72
CA SER A 139 -5.22 2.31 7.47
C SER A 139 -3.77 2.27 7.97
N ASP A 140 -3.18 3.46 8.16
CA ASP A 140 -1.91 3.63 8.89
C ASP A 140 -0.74 2.77 8.38
N CYS A 141 -0.64 2.64 7.06
CA CYS A 141 0.52 2.06 6.39
C CYS A 141 1.69 3.05 6.39
N ILE A 142 2.91 2.53 6.29
CA ILE A 142 4.12 3.33 6.10
C ILE A 142 4.65 3.14 4.68
N THR A 143 4.98 4.23 4.01
CA THR A 143 5.68 4.22 2.73
C THR A 143 7.12 3.74 2.90
N ASN A 144 7.52 2.79 2.07
CA ASN A 144 8.87 2.26 2.00
C ASN A 144 9.36 2.27 0.56
N THR A 145 10.60 2.72 0.35
CA THR A 145 11.20 2.82 -0.97
C THR A 145 12.36 1.84 -1.04
N PHE A 146 12.29 0.90 -1.99
CA PHE A 146 13.35 -0.07 -2.23
C PHE A 146 13.64 -0.16 -3.72
N ARG A 147 14.91 -0.01 -4.13
CA ARG A 147 15.33 -0.04 -5.54
C ARG A 147 14.44 0.83 -6.47
N ASN A 148 14.13 2.05 -6.01
CA ASN A 148 13.26 3.02 -6.69
C ASN A 148 11.79 2.58 -6.86
N GLU A 149 11.36 1.50 -6.20
CA GLU A 149 9.96 1.09 -6.12
C GLU A 149 9.40 1.53 -4.76
N VAL A 150 8.32 2.32 -4.78
CA VAL A 150 7.60 2.71 -3.56
C VAL A 150 6.56 1.63 -3.26
N SER A 151 6.57 1.14 -2.03
CA SER A 151 5.67 0.12 -1.50
C SER A 151 5.12 0.58 -0.16
N LEU A 152 4.03 -0.05 0.28
CA LEU A 152 3.45 0.18 1.59
C LEU A 152 3.78 -0.99 2.51
N SER A 153 4.03 -0.71 3.78
CA SER A 153 4.24 -1.73 4.81
C SER A 153 3.32 -1.45 5.99
N THR A 154 2.66 -2.50 6.47
CA THR A 154 1.75 -2.38 7.62
C THR A 154 2.51 -2.10 8.91
N THR A 155 1.86 -1.43 9.85
CA THR A 155 2.37 -1.15 11.19
C THR A 155 1.53 -1.84 12.26
N SER A 156 1.91 -1.71 13.53
CA SER A 156 1.09 -2.19 14.66
C SER A 156 -0.25 -1.46 14.80
N LYS A 157 -0.41 -0.29 14.16
CA LYS A 157 -1.66 0.49 14.17
C LYS A 157 -2.54 0.23 12.95
N THR A 158 -2.03 -0.52 11.97
CA THR A 158 -2.77 -0.78 10.74
C THR A 158 -4.01 -1.62 11.01
N ALA A 159 -5.15 -1.17 10.49
CA ALA A 159 -6.36 -1.96 10.39
C ALA A 159 -6.69 -2.19 8.92
N ILE A 160 -7.18 -3.39 8.61
CA ILE A 160 -7.68 -3.75 7.28
C ILE A 160 -9.17 -3.97 7.41
N THR A 161 -9.96 -3.12 6.77
CA THR A 161 -11.42 -3.20 6.80
C THR A 161 -11.94 -3.51 5.41
N LYS A 162 -12.75 -4.56 5.28
CA LYS A 162 -13.48 -4.79 4.03
C LYS A 162 -14.57 -3.74 3.90
N THR A 163 -14.54 -3.00 2.81
CA THR A 163 -15.47 -1.89 2.57
C THR A 163 -16.15 -2.12 1.23
N LYS A 164 -17.33 -1.53 1.04
CA LYS A 164 -17.93 -1.52 -0.29
C LYS A 164 -17.14 -0.55 -1.17
N CYS A 165 -16.85 -0.95 -2.40
CA CYS A 165 -16.26 -0.04 -3.37
C CYS A 165 -17.17 1.18 -3.52
N PRO A 166 -16.68 2.41 -3.23
CA PRO A 166 -17.47 3.61 -3.39
C PRO A 166 -17.81 3.79 -4.87
N GLU A 167 -19.01 4.30 -5.13
CA GLU A 167 -19.39 4.74 -6.46
C GLU A 167 -18.74 6.09 -6.71
N GLU A 168 -17.74 6.11 -7.59
CA GLU A 168 -17.06 7.34 -7.98
C GLU A 168 -17.69 7.85 -9.26
N THR A 169 -18.14 9.11 -9.24
CA THR A 169 -18.69 9.72 -10.44
C THR A 169 -17.75 10.79 -10.95
N VAL A 170 -17.27 10.60 -12.17
CA VAL A 170 -16.36 11.53 -12.84
C VAL A 170 -17.07 12.12 -14.05
N THR A 171 -16.85 13.40 -14.24
CA THR A 171 -17.44 14.19 -15.31
C THR A 171 -16.33 14.60 -16.27
N TRP A 172 -16.48 14.29 -17.55
CA TRP A 172 -15.52 14.64 -18.59
C TRP A 172 -16.19 15.36 -19.74
N GLU A 173 -15.43 16.20 -20.43
CA GLU A 173 -15.85 16.87 -21.65
C GLU A 173 -15.49 16.01 -22.85
N ILE A 174 -16.46 15.76 -23.72
CA ILE A 174 -16.27 15.00 -24.96
C ILE A 174 -15.75 15.96 -26.02
N GLU A 175 -14.65 15.56 -26.66
CA GLU A 175 -14.07 16.26 -27.81
C GLU A 175 -14.64 15.71 -29.12
N SER A 176 -14.75 14.38 -29.25
CA SER A 176 -15.35 13.75 -30.42
C SER A 176 -16.02 12.42 -30.07
N VAL A 177 -16.94 11.99 -30.94
CA VAL A 177 -17.67 10.74 -30.81
C VAL A 177 -17.68 10.02 -32.16
N CYS A 178 -17.47 8.72 -32.13
CA CYS A 178 -17.53 7.83 -33.28
C CYS A 178 -18.44 6.65 -32.93
N ILE A 179 -19.32 6.26 -33.84
CA ILE A 179 -20.18 5.08 -33.65
C ILE A 179 -19.77 4.03 -34.67
N GLU A 180 -19.42 2.85 -34.18
CA GLU A 180 -19.13 1.68 -34.99
C GLU A 180 -20.06 0.53 -34.56
N GLU A 181 -20.87 0.05 -35.50
CA GLU A 181 -21.87 -1.01 -35.30
C GLU A 181 -22.81 -0.71 -34.12
N SER A 182 -22.50 -1.24 -32.93
CA SER A 182 -23.30 -1.14 -31.70
C SER A 182 -22.54 -0.46 -30.56
N LYS A 183 -21.37 0.12 -30.83
CA LYS A 183 -20.51 0.76 -29.84
C LYS A 183 -20.22 2.20 -30.25
N ALA A 184 -20.42 3.10 -29.29
CA ALA A 184 -19.95 4.46 -29.40
C ALA A 184 -18.62 4.60 -28.65
N THR A 185 -17.64 5.16 -29.34
CA THR A 185 -16.32 5.50 -28.82
C THR A 185 -16.23 7.01 -28.73
N MET A 186 -15.93 7.51 -27.53
CA MET A 186 -15.84 8.94 -27.24
C MET A 186 -14.42 9.27 -26.84
N LEU A 187 -13.84 10.29 -27.49
CA LEU A 187 -12.58 10.88 -27.10
C LEU A 187 -12.85 12.04 -26.13
N LEU A 188 -12.22 11.98 -24.97
CA LEU A 188 -12.29 13.00 -23.94
C LEU A 188 -11.17 14.01 -24.11
N LYS A 189 -11.37 15.26 -23.65
CA LYS A 189 -10.34 16.33 -23.71
C LYS A 189 -9.04 16.02 -22.95
N ASP A 190 -9.01 14.98 -22.11
CA ASP A 190 -7.82 14.53 -21.38
C ASP A 190 -7.11 13.34 -22.07
N ASP A 191 -7.31 13.19 -23.40
CA ASP A 191 -6.78 12.12 -24.26
C ASP A 191 -7.24 10.69 -23.88
N ARG A 192 -8.28 10.57 -23.06
CA ARG A 192 -8.87 9.28 -22.70
C ARG A 192 -9.94 8.87 -23.69
N VAL A 193 -10.09 7.56 -23.87
CA VAL A 193 -11.12 6.97 -24.70
C VAL A 193 -12.10 6.21 -23.82
N VAL A 194 -13.39 6.51 -23.96
CA VAL A 194 -14.48 5.78 -23.30
C VAL A 194 -15.34 5.12 -24.38
N THR A 195 -15.60 3.83 -24.21
CA THR A 195 -16.47 3.07 -25.11
C THR A 195 -17.72 2.65 -24.37
N ALA A 196 -18.87 2.81 -25.03
CA ALA A 196 -20.15 2.40 -24.49
C ALA A 196 -21.06 1.80 -25.55
N PRO A 197 -22.02 0.94 -25.18
CA PRO A 197 -23.04 0.46 -26.10
C PRO A 197 -23.92 1.61 -26.60
N VAL A 198 -24.26 1.61 -27.90
CA VAL A 198 -25.21 2.56 -28.52
C VAL A 198 -26.56 2.53 -27.81
N LYS A 199 -27.01 1.35 -27.36
CA LYS A 199 -28.24 1.22 -26.58
C LYS A 199 -28.26 2.11 -25.33
N SER A 200 -27.13 2.25 -24.63
CA SER A 200 -27.02 3.10 -23.45
C SER A 200 -27.13 4.59 -23.80
N LEU A 201 -26.69 4.99 -25.00
CA LEU A 201 -26.87 6.35 -25.51
C LEU A 201 -28.32 6.62 -25.87
N LEU A 202 -29.00 5.68 -26.54
CA LEU A 202 -30.43 5.82 -26.88
C LEU A 202 -31.30 5.90 -25.62
N GLU A 203 -30.96 5.16 -24.56
CA GLU A 203 -31.63 5.27 -23.25
C GLU A 203 -31.39 6.65 -22.59
N ALA A 204 -30.23 7.27 -22.82
CA ALA A 204 -29.92 8.62 -22.31
C ALA A 204 -30.58 9.74 -23.15
N PHE A 205 -30.79 9.50 -24.44
CA PHE A 205 -31.38 10.44 -25.40
C PHE A 205 -32.63 9.82 -26.06
N PRO A 206 -33.75 9.69 -25.32
CA PRO A 206 -34.94 9.00 -25.81
C PRO A 206 -35.60 9.69 -27.02
N GLU A 207 -35.27 10.95 -27.28
CA GLU A 207 -35.78 11.71 -28.43
C GLU A 207 -34.98 11.49 -29.72
N CYS A 208 -33.85 10.76 -29.63
CA CYS A 208 -32.97 10.52 -30.75
C CYS A 208 -33.17 9.10 -31.33
N MET A 209 -33.35 9.02 -32.64
CA MET A 209 -33.39 7.75 -33.36
C MET A 209 -31.98 7.23 -33.60
N GLU A 210 -31.82 5.90 -33.72
CA GLU A 210 -30.51 5.27 -33.93
C GLU A 210 -29.78 5.77 -35.18
N GLU A 211 -30.53 6.07 -36.24
CA GLU A 211 -30.00 6.57 -37.52
C GLU A 211 -29.41 7.99 -37.42
N ASP A 212 -29.95 8.83 -36.53
CA ASP A 212 -29.54 10.23 -36.36
C ASP A 212 -28.57 10.43 -35.19
N LEU A 213 -28.32 9.40 -34.40
CA LEU A 213 -27.58 9.47 -33.13
C LEU A 213 -26.19 10.07 -33.31
N GLN A 214 -25.46 9.67 -34.35
CA GLN A 214 -24.13 10.20 -34.61
C GLN A 214 -24.17 11.69 -34.88
N GLN A 215 -25.07 12.15 -35.75
CA GLN A 215 -25.20 13.56 -36.11
C GLN A 215 -25.64 14.41 -34.90
N TYR A 216 -26.57 13.87 -34.10
CA TYR A 216 -27.03 14.50 -32.87
C TYR A 216 -25.88 14.68 -31.86
N LEU A 217 -25.13 13.62 -31.56
CA LEU A 217 -24.03 13.69 -30.61
C LEU A 217 -22.91 14.62 -31.08
N VAL A 218 -22.57 14.61 -32.38
CA VAL A 218 -21.60 15.54 -32.96
C VAL A 218 -22.07 17.00 -32.83
N SER A 219 -23.37 17.27 -32.99
CA SER A 219 -23.91 18.61 -32.80
C SER A 219 -23.83 19.07 -31.33
N MET A 220 -23.99 18.15 -30.38
CA MET A 220 -23.90 18.42 -28.95
C MET A 220 -22.47 18.64 -28.47
N CYS A 221 -21.47 18.07 -29.13
CA CYS A 221 -20.05 18.28 -28.80
C CYS A 221 -19.62 19.75 -28.92
N ASN A 222 -20.36 20.60 -29.62
CA ASN A 222 -20.08 22.02 -29.78
C ASN A 222 -21.28 22.88 -29.29
N PRO A 223 -21.24 23.51 -28.10
CA PRO A 223 -20.02 23.99 -27.47
C PRO A 223 -19.37 23.06 -26.44
N THR A 224 -20.11 22.20 -25.72
CA THR A 224 -19.51 21.22 -24.80
C THR A 224 -20.51 20.11 -24.43
N MET A 225 -20.35 18.90 -24.99
CA MET A 225 -21.04 17.71 -24.48
C MET A 225 -20.25 17.16 -23.29
N VAL A 226 -20.94 16.87 -22.20
CA VAL A 226 -20.33 16.38 -20.98
C VAL A 226 -20.83 14.98 -20.72
N VAL A 227 -19.92 14.06 -20.43
CA VAL A 227 -20.25 12.71 -20.01
C VAL A 227 -19.94 12.52 -18.54
N LYS A 228 -20.95 12.08 -17.80
CA LYS A 228 -20.86 11.73 -16.39
C LYS A 228 -20.88 10.22 -16.25
N CYS A 229 -19.72 9.66 -15.97
CA CYS A 229 -19.54 8.23 -15.79
C CYS A 229 -19.46 7.92 -14.30
N THR A 230 -20.30 6.99 -13.83
CA THR A 230 -20.22 6.41 -12.49
C THR A 230 -19.51 5.08 -12.58
N PHE A 231 -18.45 4.92 -11.80
CA PHE A 231 -17.64 3.72 -11.71
C PHE A 231 -17.71 3.11 -10.33
N LYS A 232 -17.42 1.83 -10.26
CA LYS A 232 -17.14 1.09 -9.03
C LYS A 232 -15.77 0.43 -9.18
N GLY A 233 -14.72 1.15 -8.83
CA GLY A 233 -13.35 0.74 -9.10
C GLY A 233 -13.05 0.81 -10.60
N SER A 234 -12.72 -0.31 -11.22
CA SER A 234 -12.49 -0.40 -12.67
C SER A 234 -13.77 -0.51 -13.50
N ASP A 235 -14.91 -0.81 -12.87
CA ASP A 235 -16.12 -1.21 -13.57
C ASP A 235 -17.03 0.02 -13.81
N LEU A 236 -17.36 0.32 -15.07
CA LEU A 236 -18.32 1.38 -15.43
C LEU A 236 -19.74 0.92 -15.08
N LEU A 237 -20.38 1.58 -14.10
CA LEU A 237 -21.73 1.27 -13.66
C LEU A 237 -22.80 1.97 -14.49
N SER A 238 -22.61 3.25 -14.76
CA SER A 238 -23.56 4.04 -15.54
C SER A 238 -22.85 5.18 -16.24
N MET A 239 -23.40 5.58 -17.36
CA MET A 239 -22.92 6.72 -18.12
C MET A 239 -24.12 7.59 -18.46
N LYS A 240 -24.00 8.89 -18.16
CA LYS A 240 -25.02 9.90 -18.37
C LYS A 240 -24.42 11.03 -19.18
N PHE A 241 -25.25 11.72 -19.94
CA PHE A 241 -24.88 12.84 -20.78
C PHE A 241 -25.71 14.07 -20.43
#